data_AF-A0AAD9IHB7-F1
#
_entry.id   AF-A0AAD9IHB7-F1
#
_cell.length_a   1.000
_cell.length_b   1.000
_cell.length_c   1.000
_cell.angle_alpha   90.00
_cell.angle_beta   90.00
_cell.angle_gamma   90.00
#
_symmetry.space_group_name_H-M   'P 1'
#
loop_
_entity.id
_entity.type
_entity.pdbx_description
1 polymer ?
#
loop_
_entity_poly.entity_id
_entity_poly.type
_entity_poly.pdbx_seq_one_letter_code
_entity_poly.pdbx_strand_id
1 'polypeptide(L)'
;MVPADPLANHPCAKHGLPLSDPIRAYNNFVAGMDTRLRNPKWVIEHLTRDKLKGEGVRTSSQFVEDRELSPRFRAKLTDYRGSGFDRGHMAPASNHKESQEGMNQTFQLSNISPQVGEGFNRDYWARFERFVQDTTKSFDDVWVVTGPLYIPRPTPTGWQMDHGMLGTPPQLVAVPTHFYKVILAERGKKTVAAAFVMPNARIAAEHPLAAFSVPLSSLEEVAGVQFFPQAFAEEAKRTALDGAALRWQAQGRAELARGRIGPPGTPPALLPAPDSAPGKRVAGDAVIAALHDAAIAHLCDHVACKLPAEEFWKSGAGAKRQLQRSKSANF
;
A
#
# COMPACT_ATOMS: atom_id res chain seq x y z
N MET A 1 8.94 15.12 29.24
CA MET A 1 7.76 15.99 29.47
C MET A 1 6.84 15.81 28.30
N VAL A 2 5.62 15.28 28.51
CA VAL A 2 4.58 15.35 27.48
C VAL A 2 4.20 16.84 27.37
N PRO A 3 4.25 17.47 26.19
CA PRO A 3 3.81 18.85 26.06
C PRO A 3 2.36 18.95 26.56
N ALA A 4 2.05 19.98 27.35
CA ALA A 4 0.65 20.26 27.71
C ALA A 4 -0.14 20.43 26.41
N ASP A 5 -1.29 19.77 26.30
CA ASP A 5 -2.15 19.87 25.12
C ASP A 5 -2.51 21.34 24.90
N PRO A 6 -2.01 21.99 23.82
CA PRO A 6 -2.23 23.41 23.59
C PRO A 6 -3.71 23.75 23.37
N LEU A 7 -4.56 22.74 23.14
CA LEU A 7 -6.00 22.89 22.89
C LEU A 7 -6.85 22.73 24.16
N ALA A 8 -6.28 22.26 25.27
CA ALA A 8 -7.03 21.89 26.48
C ALA A 8 -7.90 23.04 27.05
N ASN A 9 -7.49 24.30 26.85
CA ASN A 9 -8.21 25.50 27.32
C ASN A 9 -8.67 26.43 26.19
N HIS A 10 -8.58 26.01 24.93
CA HIS A 10 -8.93 26.88 23.80
C HIS A 10 -10.46 27.02 23.68
N PRO A 11 -11.05 28.23 23.53
CA PRO A 11 -12.50 28.39 23.43
C PRO A 11 -13.16 27.58 22.31
N CYS A 12 -12.47 27.36 21.18
CA CYS A 12 -12.96 26.50 20.09
C CYS A 12 -13.10 25.02 20.48
N ALA A 13 -12.39 24.55 21.51
CA ALA A 13 -12.48 23.18 21.99
C ALA A 13 -13.60 22.97 23.03
N LYS A 14 -14.33 24.03 23.42
CA LYS A 14 -15.39 23.99 24.45
C LYS A 14 -16.43 22.88 24.24
N HIS A 15 -16.73 22.57 22.98
CA HIS A 15 -17.72 21.55 22.62
C HIS A 15 -17.10 20.34 21.91
N GLY A 16 -15.77 20.19 22.02
CA GLY A 16 -14.99 19.25 21.23
C GLY A 16 -14.67 19.81 19.84
N LEU A 17 -13.49 19.45 19.32
CA LEU A 17 -13.13 19.73 17.94
C LEU A 17 -13.80 18.71 17.01
N PRO A 18 -14.05 19.07 15.73
CA PRO A 18 -14.50 18.10 14.74
C PRO A 18 -13.58 16.87 14.71
N LEU A 19 -14.18 15.68 14.83
CA LEU A 19 -13.44 14.41 14.80
C LEU A 19 -12.80 14.21 13.42
N SER A 20 -11.52 13.86 13.41
CA SER A 20 -10.74 13.53 12.22
C SER A 20 -10.53 12.01 12.06
N ASP A 21 -9.78 11.62 11.03
CA ASP A 21 -9.36 10.26 10.66
C ASP A 21 -9.11 9.33 11.88
N PRO A 22 -10.06 8.43 12.24
CA PRO A 22 -9.91 7.59 13.41
C PRO A 22 -8.88 6.48 13.17
N ILE A 23 -8.16 6.11 14.23
CA ILE A 23 -7.20 5.01 14.24
C ILE A 23 -7.85 3.74 14.80
N ARG A 24 -7.72 2.64 14.07
CA ARG A 24 -8.19 1.31 14.47
C ARG A 24 -7.01 0.38 14.69
N ALA A 25 -6.82 -0.04 15.93
CA ALA A 25 -5.76 -0.97 16.31
C ALA A 25 -6.31 -2.40 16.37
N TYR A 26 -5.64 -3.30 15.66
CA TYR A 26 -5.89 -4.73 15.66
C TYR A 26 -4.65 -5.46 16.20
N ASN A 27 -4.72 -6.77 16.36
CA ASN A 27 -3.63 -7.54 16.96
C ASN A 27 -2.32 -7.40 16.16
N ASN A 28 -2.41 -7.41 14.83
CA ASN A 28 -1.23 -7.53 13.96
C ASN A 28 -1.12 -6.43 12.89
N PHE A 29 -2.05 -5.48 12.88
CA PHE A 29 -2.02 -4.32 12.00
C PHE A 29 -2.76 -3.13 12.62
N VAL A 30 -2.50 -1.93 12.11
CA VAL A 30 -3.19 -0.70 12.50
C VAL A 30 -3.69 0.00 11.24
N ALA A 31 -4.91 0.52 11.27
CA ALA A 31 -5.53 1.24 10.16
C ALA A 31 -5.87 2.68 10.56
N GLY A 32 -5.43 3.65 9.77
CA GLY A 32 -5.96 5.01 9.82
C GLY A 32 -7.09 5.15 8.80
N MET A 33 -8.26 5.62 9.22
CA MET A 33 -9.46 5.61 8.37
C MET A 33 -9.72 6.98 7.73
N ASP A 34 -10.08 6.99 6.44
CA ASP A 34 -10.77 8.12 5.82
C ASP A 34 -12.28 7.86 5.88
N THR A 35 -12.95 8.53 6.82
CA THR A 35 -14.40 8.36 7.05
C THR A 35 -15.27 8.98 5.97
N ARG A 36 -14.72 9.92 5.18
CA ARG A 36 -15.40 10.52 4.03
C ARG A 36 -15.44 9.54 2.86
N LEU A 37 -14.34 8.84 2.63
CA LEU A 37 -14.19 7.87 1.54
C LEU A 37 -14.60 6.44 1.94
N ARG A 38 -14.77 6.19 3.26
CA ARG A 38 -15.11 4.88 3.85
C ARG A 38 -14.10 3.78 3.50
N ASN A 39 -12.85 4.18 3.38
CA ASN A 39 -11.70 3.33 3.12
C ASN A 39 -10.63 3.58 4.20
N PRO A 40 -9.72 2.64 4.48
CA PRO A 40 -8.49 3.01 5.16
C PRO A 40 -7.74 4.05 4.33
N LYS A 41 -7.23 5.11 4.96
CA LYS A 41 -6.24 6.03 4.39
C LYS A 41 -4.87 5.34 4.28
N TRP A 42 -4.54 4.53 5.28
CA TRP A 42 -3.39 3.66 5.33
C TRP A 42 -3.65 2.49 6.28
N VAL A 43 -3.02 1.36 6.02
CA VAL A 43 -2.92 0.22 6.93
C VAL A 43 -1.46 -0.17 7.06
N ILE A 44 -0.95 -0.24 8.28
CA ILE A 44 0.42 -0.67 8.58
C ILE A 44 0.41 -2.04 9.25
N GLU A 45 1.26 -2.93 8.77
CA GLU A 45 1.50 -4.27 9.32
C GLU A 45 3.01 -4.50 9.51
N HIS A 46 3.35 -5.39 10.46
CA HIS A 46 4.73 -5.81 10.69
C HIS A 46 4.85 -7.33 10.48
N LEU A 47 5.66 -7.72 9.51
CA LEU A 47 5.88 -9.10 9.10
C LEU A 47 7.23 -9.60 9.58
N THR A 48 7.21 -10.83 10.08
CA THR A 48 8.42 -11.64 10.30
C THR A 48 8.17 -13.00 9.66
N ARG A 49 9.24 -13.77 9.43
CA ARG A 49 9.12 -15.13 8.89
C ARG A 49 8.18 -16.03 9.72
N ASP A 50 8.07 -15.79 11.01
CA ASP A 50 7.25 -16.61 11.91
C ASP A 50 5.78 -16.22 11.88
N LYS A 51 5.44 -14.93 11.69
CA LYS A 51 4.05 -14.49 11.48
C LYS A 51 3.42 -15.05 10.19
N LEU A 52 4.25 -15.32 9.17
CA LEU A 52 3.79 -15.94 7.93
C LEU A 52 3.51 -17.45 8.05
N LYS A 53 3.80 -18.05 9.22
CA LYS A 53 3.50 -19.44 9.55
C LYS A 53 2.36 -19.50 10.56
N GLY A 54 1.82 -20.69 10.75
CA GLY A 54 0.78 -20.95 11.74
C GLY A 54 -0.48 -21.55 11.14
N GLU A 55 -1.48 -21.68 12.00
CA GLU A 55 -2.69 -22.47 11.75
C GLU A 55 -3.87 -21.63 11.26
N GLY A 56 -3.70 -20.33 11.02
CA GLY A 56 -4.75 -19.49 10.46
C GLY A 56 -5.33 -20.07 9.16
N VAL A 57 -6.64 -20.33 9.15
CA VAL A 57 -7.39 -20.87 8.02
C VAL A 57 -8.27 -19.78 7.43
N ARG A 58 -7.89 -19.26 6.26
CA ARG A 58 -8.58 -18.16 5.57
C ARG A 58 -10.08 -18.44 5.33
N THR A 59 -10.43 -19.69 5.02
CA THR A 59 -11.83 -20.08 4.74
C THR A 59 -12.70 -20.09 5.99
N SER A 60 -12.10 -20.02 7.18
CA SER A 60 -12.81 -19.90 8.46
C SER A 60 -13.08 -18.43 8.84
N SER A 61 -12.59 -17.47 8.06
CA SER A 61 -12.81 -16.04 8.29
C SER A 61 -13.93 -15.49 7.40
N GLN A 62 -14.63 -14.48 7.89
CA GLN A 62 -15.74 -13.83 7.18
C GLN A 62 -15.59 -12.32 7.21
N PHE A 63 -15.96 -11.67 6.10
CA PHE A 63 -16.01 -10.21 6.05
C PHE A 63 -17.08 -9.69 7.01
N VAL A 64 -16.70 -8.72 7.84
CA VAL A 64 -17.58 -8.12 8.83
C VAL A 64 -17.44 -6.61 8.82
N GLU A 65 -18.55 -5.92 9.10
CA GLU A 65 -18.55 -4.48 9.26
C GLU A 65 -17.89 -4.09 10.59
N ASP A 66 -17.05 -3.07 10.55
CA ASP A 66 -16.36 -2.60 11.73
C ASP A 66 -17.31 -1.81 12.65
N ARG A 67 -17.65 -2.39 13.80
CA ARG A 67 -18.67 -1.86 14.71
C ARG A 67 -18.18 -0.75 15.64
N GLU A 68 -16.87 -0.54 15.78
CA GLU A 68 -16.37 0.61 16.55
C GLU A 68 -16.28 1.88 15.69
N LEU A 69 -16.46 1.76 14.36
CA LEU A 69 -16.75 2.91 13.50
C LEU A 69 -18.25 3.21 13.51
N SER A 70 -18.59 4.50 13.57
CA SER A 70 -19.96 4.95 13.44
C SER A 70 -20.61 4.38 12.17
N PRO A 71 -21.86 3.86 12.24
CA PRO A 71 -22.59 3.38 11.06
C PRO A 71 -22.72 4.41 9.93
N ARG A 72 -22.60 5.71 10.23
CA ARG A 72 -22.62 6.80 9.23
C ARG A 72 -21.34 6.88 8.39
N PHE A 73 -20.23 6.36 8.92
CA PHE A 73 -18.87 6.60 8.42
C PHE A 73 -18.11 5.32 8.07
N ARG A 74 -18.75 4.15 8.20
CA ARG A 74 -18.17 2.86 7.82
C ARG A 74 -18.72 2.35 6.51
N ALA A 75 -17.95 1.50 5.84
CA ALA A 75 -18.45 0.68 4.74
C ALA A 75 -19.32 -0.48 5.27
N LYS A 76 -20.25 -0.93 4.44
CA LYS A 76 -21.15 -2.05 4.71
C LYS A 76 -20.91 -3.19 3.72
N LEU A 77 -21.28 -4.40 4.10
CA LEU A 77 -21.18 -5.55 3.21
C LEU A 77 -22.03 -5.37 1.95
N THR A 78 -23.17 -4.69 2.09
CA THR A 78 -24.09 -4.39 0.99
C THR A 78 -23.50 -3.45 -0.05
N ASP A 79 -22.54 -2.59 0.31
CA ASP A 79 -21.94 -1.65 -0.64
C ASP A 79 -21.11 -2.40 -1.71
N TYR A 80 -20.50 -3.51 -1.31
CA TYR A 80 -19.68 -4.34 -2.20
C TYR A 80 -20.49 -5.38 -2.99
N ARG A 81 -21.64 -5.81 -2.45
CA ARG A 81 -22.48 -6.84 -3.07
C ARG A 81 -22.94 -6.40 -4.46
N GLY A 82 -22.66 -7.20 -5.48
CA GLY A 82 -23.06 -6.92 -6.87
C GLY A 82 -22.40 -5.68 -7.51
N SER A 83 -21.41 -5.08 -6.85
CA SER A 83 -20.74 -3.86 -7.33
C SER A 83 -19.79 -4.07 -8.52
N GLY A 84 -19.39 -5.31 -8.77
CA GLY A 84 -18.31 -5.65 -9.72
C GLY A 84 -16.89 -5.52 -9.13
N PHE A 85 -16.74 -5.00 -7.91
CA PHE A 85 -15.46 -4.91 -7.20
C PHE A 85 -15.31 -5.98 -6.14
N ASP A 86 -14.07 -6.43 -5.94
CA ASP A 86 -13.72 -7.26 -4.80
C ASP A 86 -13.54 -6.43 -3.54
N ARG A 87 -13.74 -7.12 -2.40
CA ARG A 87 -13.28 -6.67 -1.08
C ARG A 87 -11.78 -6.92 -0.96
N GLY A 88 -10.98 -5.99 -1.48
CA GLY A 88 -9.52 -6.06 -1.51
C GLY A 88 -8.91 -5.71 -0.16
N HIS A 89 -8.02 -6.56 0.36
CA HIS A 89 -7.38 -6.36 1.65
C HIS A 89 -6.19 -5.40 1.52
N MET A 90 -6.00 -4.51 2.49
CA MET A 90 -4.75 -3.73 2.59
C MET A 90 -3.68 -4.55 3.31
N ALA A 91 -3.99 -5.02 4.52
CA ALA A 91 -3.26 -6.06 5.26
C ALA A 91 -3.80 -7.45 4.87
N PRO A 92 -3.05 -8.27 4.10
CA PRO A 92 -3.55 -9.53 3.55
C PRO A 92 -3.70 -10.61 4.63
N ALA A 93 -4.80 -11.36 4.61
CA ALA A 93 -5.03 -12.47 5.55
C ALA A 93 -3.85 -13.46 5.62
N SER A 94 -3.16 -13.73 4.51
CA SER A 94 -2.02 -14.65 4.46
C SER A 94 -0.79 -14.20 5.24
N ASN A 95 -0.72 -12.92 5.62
CA ASN A 95 0.36 -12.35 6.43
C ASN A 95 0.15 -12.60 7.94
N HIS A 96 -1.06 -13.00 8.33
CA HIS A 96 -1.49 -13.10 9.72
C HIS A 96 -1.86 -14.54 10.08
N LYS A 97 -0.97 -15.51 9.78
CA LYS A 97 -1.23 -16.94 9.97
C LYS A 97 -0.96 -17.44 11.39
N GLU A 98 -0.25 -16.65 12.18
CA GLU A 98 0.14 -16.95 13.55
C GLU A 98 -1.04 -17.14 14.49
N SER A 99 -2.21 -16.56 14.16
CA SER A 99 -3.45 -16.80 14.90
C SER A 99 -4.68 -16.66 14.02
N GLN A 100 -5.69 -17.49 14.28
CA GLN A 100 -6.98 -17.37 13.60
C GLN A 100 -7.66 -16.02 13.89
N GLU A 101 -7.50 -15.50 15.10
CA GLU A 101 -8.07 -14.20 15.47
C GLU A 101 -7.42 -13.04 14.70
N GLY A 102 -6.08 -13.00 14.63
CA GLY A 102 -5.38 -12.00 13.81
C GLY A 102 -5.77 -12.09 12.34
N MET A 103 -5.95 -13.30 11.81
CA MET A 103 -6.47 -13.49 10.46
C MET A 103 -7.91 -12.97 10.31
N ASN A 104 -8.81 -13.28 11.24
CA ASN A 104 -10.20 -12.81 11.22
C ASN A 104 -10.29 -11.29 11.20
N GLN A 105 -9.43 -10.61 11.96
CA GLN A 105 -9.40 -9.14 12.01
C GLN A 105 -9.08 -8.51 10.64
N THR A 106 -8.33 -9.20 9.77
CA THR A 106 -8.04 -8.70 8.41
C THR A 106 -9.28 -8.63 7.52
N PHE A 107 -10.36 -9.32 7.89
CA PHE A 107 -11.64 -9.30 7.19
C PHE A 107 -12.59 -8.19 7.67
N GLN A 108 -12.17 -7.35 8.62
CA GLN A 108 -12.88 -6.14 8.99
C GLN A 108 -12.89 -5.15 7.82
N LEU A 109 -14.05 -4.57 7.49
CA LEU A 109 -14.15 -3.64 6.36
C LEU A 109 -13.30 -2.35 6.53
N SER A 110 -12.78 -2.07 7.73
CA SER A 110 -11.77 -1.02 7.94
C SER A 110 -10.42 -1.33 7.28
N ASN A 111 -10.16 -2.58 6.91
CA ASN A 111 -8.97 -3.03 6.18
C ASN A 111 -9.24 -3.20 4.66
N ILE A 112 -10.44 -2.86 4.20
CA ILE A 112 -10.91 -3.22 2.86
C ILE A 112 -11.13 -1.98 2.00
N SER A 113 -10.76 -2.10 0.73
CA SER A 113 -11.11 -1.15 -0.32
C SER A 113 -11.64 -1.85 -1.58
N PRO A 114 -12.46 -1.18 -2.40
CA PRO A 114 -12.89 -1.70 -3.70
C PRO A 114 -11.71 -1.94 -4.64
N GLN A 115 -11.46 -3.19 -5.00
CA GLN A 115 -10.40 -3.55 -5.95
C GLN A 115 -10.97 -4.24 -7.18
N VAL A 116 -10.39 -3.94 -8.35
CA VAL A 116 -10.63 -4.73 -9.57
C VAL A 116 -10.24 -6.18 -9.28
N GLY A 117 -11.15 -7.11 -9.59
CA GLY A 117 -10.98 -8.53 -9.24
C GLY A 117 -9.96 -9.22 -10.13
N GLU A 118 -10.37 -9.58 -11.35
CA GLU A 118 -9.52 -10.25 -12.34
C GLU A 118 -8.46 -9.30 -12.89
N GLY A 119 -7.22 -9.79 -12.95
CA GLY A 119 -6.07 -9.05 -13.42
C GLY A 119 -5.43 -8.11 -12.40
N PHE A 120 -6.06 -7.92 -11.23
CA PHE A 120 -5.53 -7.07 -10.16
C PHE A 120 -5.55 -7.78 -8.80
N ASN A 121 -6.61 -7.64 -7.99
CA ASN A 121 -6.69 -8.20 -6.63
C ASN A 121 -6.35 -9.70 -6.60
N ARG A 122 -6.93 -10.46 -7.53
CA ARG A 122 -6.80 -11.93 -7.57
C ARG A 122 -5.50 -12.41 -8.21
N ASP A 123 -4.77 -11.53 -8.89
CA ASP A 123 -3.65 -11.87 -9.77
C ASP A 123 -2.40 -11.01 -9.46
N TYR A 124 -2.22 -9.86 -10.11
CA TYR A 124 -1.01 -9.06 -9.99
C TYR A 124 -0.76 -8.55 -8.56
N TRP A 125 -1.81 -8.07 -7.88
CA TRP A 125 -1.71 -7.60 -6.50
C TRP A 125 -1.37 -8.75 -5.54
N ALA A 126 -1.99 -9.92 -5.70
CA ALA A 126 -1.66 -11.12 -4.91
C ALA A 126 -0.20 -11.59 -5.12
N ARG A 127 0.33 -11.48 -6.34
CA ARG A 127 1.76 -11.75 -6.62
C ARG A 127 2.66 -10.72 -5.94
N PHE A 128 2.25 -9.46 -5.91
CA PHE A 128 2.98 -8.41 -5.20
C PHE A 128 2.96 -8.64 -3.69
N GLU A 129 1.82 -9.01 -3.09
CA GLU A 129 1.74 -9.43 -1.69
C GLU A 129 2.67 -10.61 -1.39
N ARG A 130 2.76 -11.59 -2.32
CA ARG A 130 3.71 -12.68 -2.18
C ARG A 130 5.18 -12.24 -2.27
N PHE A 131 5.51 -11.30 -3.15
CA PHE A 131 6.84 -10.70 -3.20
C PHE A 131 7.20 -10.01 -1.87
N VAL A 132 6.25 -9.29 -1.26
CA VAL A 132 6.42 -8.68 0.06
C VAL A 132 6.67 -9.76 1.13
N GLN A 133 5.89 -10.84 1.15
CA GLN A 133 6.14 -11.98 2.05
C GLN A 133 7.52 -12.59 1.84
N ASP A 134 7.96 -12.77 0.59
CA ASP A 134 9.25 -13.36 0.27
C ASP A 134 10.43 -12.47 0.72
N THR A 135 10.20 -11.17 0.95
CA THR A 135 11.19 -10.26 1.56
C THR A 135 11.60 -10.71 2.96
N THR A 136 10.71 -11.36 3.73
CA THR A 136 11.04 -11.91 5.06
C THR A 136 11.97 -13.13 5.01
N LYS A 137 12.39 -13.57 3.81
CA LYS A 137 13.46 -14.58 3.65
C LYS A 137 14.85 -13.95 3.71
N SER A 138 14.94 -12.66 3.40
CA SER A 138 16.19 -11.90 3.34
C SER A 138 16.34 -10.90 4.47
N PHE A 139 15.22 -10.50 5.08
CA PHE A 139 15.12 -9.54 6.18
C PHE A 139 14.33 -10.14 7.35
N ASP A 140 14.69 -9.73 8.56
CA ASP A 140 14.12 -10.29 9.80
C ASP A 140 12.78 -9.61 10.12
N ASP A 141 12.75 -8.28 9.95
CA ASP A 141 11.60 -7.42 10.22
C ASP A 141 11.22 -6.66 8.94
N VAL A 142 9.94 -6.71 8.57
CA VAL A 142 9.41 -6.04 7.36
C VAL A 142 8.12 -5.30 7.72
N TRP A 143 8.17 -3.97 7.70
CA TRP A 143 6.99 -3.11 7.85
C TRP A 143 6.43 -2.75 6.49
N VAL A 144 5.11 -2.82 6.38
CA VAL A 144 4.39 -2.55 5.13
C VAL A 144 3.27 -1.59 5.42
N VAL A 145 3.24 -0.45 4.73
CA VAL A 145 2.10 0.46 4.71
C VAL A 145 1.40 0.32 3.37
N THR A 146 0.12 -0.01 3.40
CA THR A 146 -0.72 -0.19 2.22
C THR A 146 -1.90 0.77 2.27
N GLY A 147 -2.27 1.37 1.14
CA GLY A 147 -3.49 2.17 1.10
C GLY A 147 -3.97 2.50 -0.31
N PRO A 148 -5.20 3.03 -0.42
CA PRO A 148 -5.76 3.54 -1.67
C PRO A 148 -5.20 4.93 -2.02
N LEU A 149 -5.22 5.26 -3.31
CA LEU A 149 -4.98 6.62 -3.82
C LEU A 149 -6.05 7.03 -4.82
N TYR A 150 -6.26 8.33 -4.84
CA TYR A 150 -7.11 9.04 -5.78
C TYR A 150 -6.18 10.01 -6.49
N ILE A 151 -5.84 9.71 -7.75
CA ILE A 151 -4.86 10.48 -8.53
C ILE A 151 -5.62 11.22 -9.63
N PRO A 152 -5.50 12.56 -9.72
CA PRO A 152 -6.20 13.32 -10.73
C PRO A 152 -5.57 13.10 -12.11
N ARG A 153 -6.36 13.30 -13.15
CA ARG A 153 -5.88 13.28 -14.55
C ARG A 153 -5.88 14.70 -15.12
N PRO A 154 -4.93 15.05 -15.99
CA PRO A 154 -4.93 16.33 -16.65
C PRO A 154 -6.13 16.43 -17.61
N THR A 155 -6.70 17.63 -17.70
CA THR A 155 -7.75 18.02 -18.65
C THR A 155 -7.27 19.26 -19.42
N PRO A 156 -7.91 19.64 -20.53
CA PRO A 156 -7.52 20.85 -21.28
C PRO A 156 -7.50 22.14 -20.43
N THR A 157 -8.25 22.18 -19.32
CA THR A 157 -8.39 23.35 -18.45
C THR A 157 -7.78 23.18 -17.06
N GLY A 158 -7.09 22.06 -16.78
CA GLY A 158 -6.47 21.83 -15.47
C GLY A 158 -6.37 20.36 -15.09
N TRP A 159 -6.81 20.03 -13.88
CA TRP A 159 -6.77 18.68 -13.31
C TRP A 159 -8.14 18.27 -12.82
N GLN A 160 -8.53 17.03 -13.06
CA GLN A 160 -9.81 16.47 -12.62
C GLN A 160 -9.59 15.16 -11.87
N MET A 161 -10.23 15.05 -10.71
CA MET A 161 -10.34 13.78 -9.98
C MET A 161 -11.66 13.11 -10.37
N ASP A 162 -11.58 11.88 -10.86
CA ASP A 162 -12.74 11.06 -11.20
C ASP A 162 -12.53 9.64 -10.68
N HIS A 163 -13.52 9.15 -9.92
CA HIS A 163 -13.55 7.79 -9.40
C HIS A 163 -14.97 7.30 -9.15
N GLY A 164 -15.16 5.98 -9.22
CA GLY A 164 -16.43 5.34 -8.91
C GLY A 164 -16.79 5.45 -7.42
N MET A 165 -18.07 5.20 -7.13
CA MET A 165 -18.62 5.16 -5.77
C MET A 165 -19.56 3.94 -5.67
N LEU A 166 -19.48 3.19 -4.57
CA LEU A 166 -20.31 2.02 -4.31
C LEU A 166 -21.35 2.29 -3.22
N GLY A 167 -22.43 1.52 -3.23
CA GLY A 167 -23.53 1.63 -2.26
C GLY A 167 -24.62 2.61 -2.70
N THR A 168 -25.40 3.08 -1.73
CA THR A 168 -26.55 3.95 -1.97
C THR A 168 -26.33 5.31 -1.30
N PRO A 169 -26.54 6.43 -2.02
CA PRO A 169 -26.48 7.75 -1.40
C PRO A 169 -27.37 7.86 -0.16
N PRO A 170 -26.95 8.57 0.89
CA PRO A 170 -25.76 9.43 0.94
C PRO A 170 -24.48 8.71 1.41
N GLN A 171 -24.54 7.43 1.75
CA GLN A 171 -23.41 6.67 2.29
C GLN A 171 -22.77 5.87 1.16
N LEU A 172 -21.73 6.45 0.57
CA LEU A 172 -21.02 5.85 -0.55
C LEU A 172 -19.57 5.51 -0.18
N VAL A 173 -19.09 4.37 -0.68
CA VAL A 173 -17.68 3.94 -0.56
C VAL A 173 -16.95 4.33 -1.83
N ALA A 174 -15.86 5.07 -1.71
CA ALA A 174 -15.09 5.48 -2.88
C ALA A 174 -14.30 4.29 -3.46
N VAL A 175 -14.29 4.18 -4.79
CA VAL A 175 -13.45 3.22 -5.53
C VAL A 175 -12.09 3.88 -5.81
N PRO A 176 -10.99 3.41 -5.23
CA PRO A 176 -9.67 4.00 -5.47
C PRO A 176 -9.26 3.93 -6.93
N THR A 177 -8.56 4.95 -7.42
CA THR A 177 -7.95 4.93 -8.76
C THR A 177 -6.70 4.07 -8.79
N HIS A 178 -5.96 4.03 -7.67
CA HIS A 178 -4.68 3.36 -7.51
C HIS A 178 -4.56 2.81 -6.09
N PHE A 179 -3.57 1.96 -5.87
CA PHE A 179 -3.12 1.52 -4.56
C PHE A 179 -1.62 1.69 -4.44
N TYR A 180 -1.14 1.93 -3.22
CA TYR A 180 0.28 1.95 -2.91
C TYR A 180 0.65 0.86 -1.91
N LYS A 181 1.93 0.47 -1.95
CA LYS A 181 2.62 -0.12 -0.80
C LYS A 181 3.96 0.59 -0.58
N VAL A 182 4.25 0.93 0.66
CA VAL A 182 5.58 1.34 1.13
C VAL A 182 6.12 0.23 2.02
N ILE A 183 7.30 -0.28 1.68
CA ILE A 183 7.94 -1.40 2.37
C ILE A 183 9.22 -0.85 3.00
N LEU A 184 9.42 -1.12 4.29
CA LEU A 184 10.66 -0.91 5.02
C LEU A 184 11.09 -2.25 5.60
N ALA A 185 12.32 -2.69 5.35
CA ALA A 185 12.80 -4.00 5.77
C ALA A 185 14.19 -3.91 6.39
N GLU A 186 14.39 -4.64 7.49
CA GLU A 186 15.58 -4.56 8.33
C GLU A 186 16.21 -5.94 8.59
N ARG A 187 17.54 -5.96 8.62
CA ARG A 187 18.34 -7.12 9.04
C ARG A 187 19.65 -6.65 9.64
N GLY A 188 19.78 -6.77 10.95
CA GLY A 188 20.93 -6.20 11.68
C GLY A 188 21.03 -4.70 11.44
N LYS A 189 22.16 -4.23 10.89
CA LYS A 189 22.37 -2.81 10.56
C LYS A 189 21.85 -2.39 9.18
N LYS A 190 21.33 -3.34 8.40
CA LYS A 190 20.91 -3.09 7.03
C LYS A 190 19.43 -2.73 7.00
N THR A 191 19.12 -1.56 6.46
CA THR A 191 17.75 -1.08 6.24
C THR A 191 17.54 -0.82 4.76
N VAL A 192 16.43 -1.31 4.22
CA VAL A 192 16.05 -1.12 2.82
C VAL A 192 14.60 -0.66 2.74
N ALA A 193 14.26 0.14 1.74
CA ALA A 193 12.89 0.58 1.52
C ALA A 193 12.52 0.66 0.05
N ALA A 194 11.23 0.62 -0.26
CA ALA A 194 10.71 0.99 -1.57
C ALA A 194 9.24 1.38 -1.48
N ALA A 195 8.83 2.29 -2.37
CA ALA A 195 7.45 2.68 -2.58
C ALA A 195 7.00 2.27 -3.98
N PHE A 196 5.78 1.72 -4.07
CA PHE A 196 5.16 1.31 -5.33
C PHE A 196 3.74 1.85 -5.42
N VAL A 197 3.34 2.28 -6.62
CA VAL A 197 1.96 2.70 -6.93
C VAL A 197 1.46 1.96 -8.16
N MET A 198 0.30 1.31 -8.03
CA MET A 198 -0.31 0.50 -9.09
C MET A 198 -1.74 0.98 -9.38
N PRO A 199 -2.17 1.01 -10.65
CA PRO A 199 -3.55 1.34 -10.98
C PRO A 199 -4.50 0.26 -10.45
N ASN A 200 -5.67 0.67 -9.98
CA ASN A 200 -6.77 -0.23 -9.66
C ASN A 200 -7.44 -0.71 -10.96
N ALA A 201 -6.71 -1.50 -11.74
CA ALA A 201 -7.08 -1.97 -13.07
C ALA A 201 -6.36 -3.28 -13.37
N ARG A 202 -6.80 -4.00 -14.40
CA ARG A 202 -6.10 -5.21 -14.88
C ARG A 202 -4.66 -4.86 -15.27
N ILE A 203 -3.69 -5.58 -14.70
CA ILE A 203 -2.27 -5.47 -15.01
C ILE A 203 -1.80 -6.78 -15.63
N ALA A 204 -1.12 -6.67 -16.78
CA ALA A 204 -0.54 -7.83 -17.45
C ALA A 204 0.54 -8.45 -16.56
N ALA A 205 0.62 -9.78 -16.52
CA ALA A 205 1.47 -10.48 -15.57
C ALA A 205 2.97 -10.30 -15.83
N GLU A 206 3.32 -10.03 -17.09
CA GLU A 206 4.65 -9.71 -17.58
C GLU A 206 5.07 -8.25 -17.33
N HIS A 207 4.16 -7.41 -16.81
CA HIS A 207 4.52 -6.05 -16.42
C HIS A 207 5.57 -6.11 -15.30
N PRO A 208 6.70 -5.39 -15.42
CA PRO A 208 7.74 -5.42 -14.42
C PRO A 208 7.33 -4.57 -13.21
N LEU A 209 7.43 -5.14 -12.00
CA LEU A 209 7.15 -4.42 -10.74
C LEU A 209 7.97 -3.13 -10.62
N ALA A 210 9.21 -3.13 -11.12
CA ALA A 210 10.07 -1.95 -11.12
C ALA A 210 9.44 -0.73 -11.81
N ALA A 211 8.60 -0.92 -12.84
CA ALA A 211 7.92 0.19 -13.52
C ALA A 211 6.90 0.93 -12.63
N PHE A 212 6.44 0.29 -11.55
CA PHE A 212 5.56 0.87 -10.53
C PHE A 212 6.32 1.51 -9.36
N SER A 213 7.65 1.46 -9.36
CA SER A 213 8.45 2.16 -8.35
C SER A 213 8.26 3.66 -8.48
N VAL A 214 8.16 4.34 -7.33
CA VAL A 214 7.95 5.78 -7.24
C VAL A 214 8.82 6.38 -6.13
N PRO A 215 9.21 7.66 -6.23
CA PRO A 215 9.78 8.39 -5.11
C PRO A 215 8.84 8.33 -3.90
N LEU A 216 9.40 8.14 -2.71
CA LEU A 216 8.66 8.18 -1.45
C LEU A 216 8.04 9.57 -1.25
N SER A 217 8.80 10.64 -1.53
CA SER A 217 8.33 12.02 -1.33
C SER A 217 7.12 12.34 -2.21
N SER A 218 7.14 11.96 -3.50
CA SER A 218 5.98 12.14 -4.38
C SER A 218 4.76 11.34 -3.92
N LEU A 219 4.96 10.15 -3.36
CA LEU A 219 3.86 9.37 -2.78
C LEU A 219 3.27 10.05 -1.53
N GLU A 220 4.12 10.56 -0.63
CA GLU A 220 3.66 11.24 0.59
C GLU A 220 2.80 12.47 0.30
N GLU A 221 3.17 13.26 -0.71
CA GLU A 221 2.40 14.43 -1.12
C GLU A 221 1.04 14.07 -1.71
N VAL A 222 0.99 13.04 -2.56
CA VAL A 222 -0.27 12.59 -3.17
C VAL A 222 -1.16 11.89 -2.15
N ALA A 223 -0.58 11.15 -1.20
CA ALA A 223 -1.30 10.44 -0.16
C ALA A 223 -1.75 11.36 1.00
N GLY A 224 -1.04 12.47 1.23
CA GLY A 224 -1.19 13.29 2.43
C GLY A 224 -0.84 12.51 3.71
N VAL A 225 0.22 11.70 3.65
CA VAL A 225 0.70 10.82 4.72
C VAL A 225 2.23 10.85 4.72
N GLN A 226 2.86 10.96 5.89
CA GLN A 226 4.30 10.72 6.03
C GLN A 226 4.55 9.28 6.44
N PHE A 227 5.38 8.55 5.69
CA PHE A 227 5.66 7.14 5.95
C PHE A 227 6.98 7.01 6.71
N PHE A 228 6.97 6.22 7.78
CA PHE A 228 8.14 5.93 8.61
C PHE A 228 8.96 7.19 9.00
N PRO A 229 8.33 8.21 9.61
CA PRO A 229 8.97 9.50 9.84
C PRO A 229 10.24 9.41 10.70
N GLN A 230 10.35 8.41 11.59
CA GLN A 230 11.57 8.17 12.35
C GLN A 230 12.70 7.59 11.48
N ALA A 231 12.38 6.68 10.56
CA ALA A 231 13.38 6.07 9.67
C ALA A 231 13.91 7.08 8.63
N PHE A 232 13.06 7.99 8.18
CA PHE A 232 13.37 9.05 7.22
C PHE A 232 13.47 10.45 7.86
N ALA A 233 13.92 10.52 9.12
CA ALA A 233 14.14 11.80 9.81
C ALA A 233 15.24 12.64 9.15
N GLU A 234 16.21 11.99 8.51
CA GLU A 234 17.28 12.64 7.74
C GLU A 234 16.89 12.74 6.26
N GLU A 235 16.78 13.96 5.75
CA GLU A 235 16.39 14.26 4.36
C GLU A 235 17.31 13.58 3.32
N ALA A 236 18.58 13.37 3.65
CA ALA A 236 19.54 12.69 2.77
C ALA A 236 19.14 11.23 2.48
N LYS A 237 18.58 10.51 3.46
CA LYS A 237 18.09 9.13 3.30
C LYS A 237 16.91 9.09 2.33
N ARG A 238 16.01 10.06 2.45
CA ARG A 238 14.86 10.24 1.57
C ARG A 238 15.27 10.56 0.13
N THR A 239 16.15 11.54 -0.04
CA THR A 239 16.69 11.91 -1.36
C THR A 239 17.38 10.73 -2.06
N ALA A 240 18.19 9.96 -1.33
CA ALA A 240 18.86 8.78 -1.88
C ALA A 240 17.87 7.70 -2.34
N LEU A 241 16.84 7.42 -1.53
CA LEU A 241 15.78 6.47 -1.86
C LEU A 241 15.01 6.91 -3.10
N ASP A 242 14.63 8.18 -3.19
CA ASP A 242 13.88 8.75 -4.32
C ASP A 242 14.68 8.66 -5.62
N GLY A 243 15.97 8.99 -5.58
CA GLY A 243 16.87 8.84 -6.73
C GLY A 243 16.99 7.38 -7.19
N ALA A 244 16.99 6.42 -6.27
CA ALA A 244 17.01 5.00 -6.60
C ALA A 244 15.69 4.52 -7.18
N ALA A 245 14.55 4.97 -6.65
CA ALA A 245 13.23 4.65 -7.16
C ALA A 245 13.06 5.09 -8.62
N LEU A 246 13.52 6.30 -8.97
CA LEU A 246 13.49 6.79 -10.35
C LEU A 246 14.32 5.92 -11.31
N ARG A 247 15.49 5.42 -10.87
CA ARG A 247 16.30 4.50 -11.69
C ARG A 247 15.59 3.18 -11.95
N TRP A 248 14.98 2.58 -10.92
CA TRP A 248 14.20 1.35 -11.06
C TRP A 248 12.96 1.54 -11.93
N GLN A 249 12.27 2.67 -11.77
CA GLN A 249 11.13 3.02 -12.62
C GLN A 249 11.54 3.13 -14.09
N ALA A 250 12.63 3.85 -14.38
CA ALA A 250 13.14 3.99 -15.74
C ALA A 250 13.54 2.65 -16.35
N GLN A 251 14.21 1.78 -15.58
CA GLN A 251 14.55 0.43 -16.02
C GLN A 251 13.30 -0.39 -16.36
N GLY A 252 12.31 -0.44 -15.47
CA GLY A 252 11.08 -1.19 -15.71
C GLY A 252 10.30 -0.68 -16.94
N ARG A 253 10.25 0.65 -17.13
CA ARG A 253 9.66 1.25 -18.34
C ARG A 253 10.41 0.88 -19.62
N ALA A 254 11.73 0.82 -19.57
CA ALA A 254 12.55 0.39 -20.70
C ALA A 254 12.39 -1.11 -21.01
N GLU A 255 12.13 -1.95 -20.01
CA GLU A 255 11.79 -3.37 -20.20
C GLU A 255 10.43 -3.54 -20.90
N LEU A 256 9.41 -2.78 -20.47
CA LEU A 256 8.09 -2.76 -21.12
C LEU A 256 8.17 -2.36 -22.60
N ALA A 257 8.91 -1.30 -22.90
CA ALA A 257 9.07 -0.81 -24.26
C ALA A 257 9.73 -1.86 -25.17
N ARG A 258 10.70 -2.63 -24.65
CA ARG A 258 11.38 -3.72 -25.39
C ARG A 258 10.47 -4.93 -25.61
N GLY A 259 9.59 -5.25 -24.66
CA GLY A 259 8.70 -6.41 -24.74
C GLY A 259 7.52 -6.29 -25.69
N ARG A 260 7.24 -5.10 -26.28
CA ARG A 260 6.01 -4.79 -27.04
C ARG A 260 4.72 -5.17 -26.27
N ILE A 261 4.79 -5.20 -24.94
CA ILE A 261 3.65 -5.41 -24.08
C ILE A 261 2.83 -4.12 -24.19
N GLY A 262 1.65 -4.19 -24.83
CA GLY A 262 0.76 -3.04 -24.98
C GLY A 262 0.45 -2.44 -23.61
N PRO A 263 0.27 -1.10 -23.49
CA PRO A 263 0.28 -0.43 -22.20
C PRO A 263 -0.91 -0.89 -21.34
N PRO A 264 -0.72 -1.57 -20.19
CA PRO A 264 -1.75 -1.65 -19.17
C PRO A 264 -1.56 -0.42 -18.30
N GLY A 265 -2.47 0.57 -18.40
CA GLY A 265 -2.53 1.76 -17.55
C GLY A 265 -1.16 2.31 -17.16
N THR A 266 -0.56 3.14 -18.01
CA THR A 266 0.74 3.79 -17.80
C THR A 266 0.97 4.07 -16.31
N PRO A 267 2.04 3.54 -15.67
CA PRO A 267 2.33 3.83 -14.27
C PRO A 267 2.28 5.34 -14.10
N PRO A 268 1.42 5.88 -13.21
CA PRO A 268 1.20 7.31 -13.17
C PRO A 268 2.56 7.98 -12.96
N ALA A 269 2.82 9.04 -13.71
CA ALA A 269 3.65 10.08 -13.13
C ALA A 269 2.85 10.55 -11.91
N LEU A 270 3.23 10.11 -10.72
CA LEU A 270 2.80 10.81 -9.51
C LEU A 270 3.14 12.27 -9.76
N LEU A 271 2.20 13.16 -9.40
CA LEU A 271 2.43 14.59 -9.54
C LEU A 271 3.83 14.87 -8.99
N PRO A 272 4.72 15.50 -9.79
CA PRO A 272 6.05 15.79 -9.32
C PRO A 272 5.92 16.60 -8.04
N ALA A 273 6.76 16.28 -7.06
CA ALA A 273 6.87 17.12 -5.88
C ALA A 273 7.11 18.56 -6.33
N PRO A 274 6.38 19.57 -5.80
CA PRO A 274 6.63 20.96 -6.15
C PRO A 274 8.11 21.22 -5.89
N ASP A 275 8.79 21.67 -6.94
CA ASP A 275 10.24 21.75 -7.06
C ASP A 275 10.97 21.73 -5.72
N SER A 276 11.68 20.63 -5.43
CA SER A 276 12.90 20.74 -4.64
C SER A 276 13.78 21.75 -5.38
N ALA A 277 13.74 23.01 -4.94
CA ALA A 277 14.15 24.19 -5.67
C ALA A 277 15.34 23.98 -6.64
N PRO A 278 15.28 24.49 -7.88
CA PRO A 278 16.41 24.44 -8.80
C PRO A 278 17.53 25.33 -8.24
N GLY A 279 18.52 24.71 -7.56
CA GLY A 279 19.60 25.49 -6.95
C GLY A 279 20.58 24.79 -6.03
N LYS A 280 20.35 23.53 -5.59
CA LYS A 280 21.40 22.79 -4.87
C LYS A 280 22.17 21.93 -5.84
N ARG A 281 23.35 22.44 -6.25
CA ARG A 281 24.38 21.65 -6.92
C ARG A 281 24.56 20.35 -6.15
N VAL A 282 24.46 19.23 -6.86
CA VAL A 282 24.90 17.93 -6.36
C VAL A 282 26.36 18.12 -5.93
N ALA A 283 26.61 17.98 -4.63
CA ALA A 283 27.95 18.09 -4.09
C ALA A 283 28.82 17.02 -4.75
N GLY A 284 30.03 17.42 -5.16
CA GLY A 284 30.95 16.58 -5.94
C GLY A 284 31.35 15.28 -5.26
N ASP A 285 32.06 14.45 -6.03
CA ASP A 285 32.41 13.04 -5.79
C ASP A 285 32.95 12.68 -4.40
N ALA A 286 33.36 13.66 -3.59
CA ALA A 286 33.77 13.48 -2.19
C ALA A 286 32.61 13.24 -1.19
N VAL A 287 31.37 13.67 -1.49
CA VAL A 287 30.19 13.41 -0.63
C VAL A 287 29.59 12.02 -0.88
N ILE A 288 29.83 11.44 -2.04
CA ILE A 288 29.34 10.11 -2.43
C ILE A 288 29.98 9.00 -1.58
N ALA A 289 31.25 9.18 -1.16
CA ALA A 289 31.97 8.17 -0.39
C ALA A 289 31.56 8.07 1.10
N ALA A 290 30.98 9.14 1.68
CA ALA A 290 30.60 9.18 3.10
C ALA A 290 29.17 8.67 3.37
N LEU A 291 28.37 8.41 2.33
CA LEU A 291 26.97 7.95 2.43
C LEU A 291 26.84 6.42 2.46
N HIS A 292 27.92 5.67 2.28
CA HIS A 292 27.86 4.21 2.11
C HIS A 292 27.53 3.40 3.37
N ASP A 293 27.58 3.99 4.57
CA ASP A 293 27.33 3.25 5.83
C ASP A 293 26.02 3.65 6.55
N ALA A 294 25.29 4.66 6.04
CA ALA A 294 24.10 5.22 6.71
C ALA A 294 22.86 5.42 5.81
N ALA A 295 22.93 5.10 4.51
CA ALA A 295 21.81 5.28 3.60
C ALA A 295 20.84 4.08 3.62
N ILE A 296 19.54 4.35 3.66
CA ILE A 296 18.50 3.34 3.40
C ILE A 296 18.58 2.99 1.91
N ALA A 297 18.93 1.74 1.59
CA ALA A 297 19.04 1.29 0.20
C ALA A 297 17.66 0.97 -0.40
N HIS A 298 17.55 0.99 -1.73
CA HIS A 298 16.28 0.63 -2.37
C HIS A 298 16.07 -0.89 -2.34
N LEU A 299 14.87 -1.35 -1.99
CA LEU A 299 14.56 -2.78 -1.84
C LEU A 299 14.90 -3.58 -3.11
N CYS A 300 14.61 -3.02 -4.29
CA CYS A 300 14.91 -3.71 -5.55
C CYS A 300 16.41 -3.99 -5.76
N ASP A 301 17.32 -3.23 -5.12
CA ASP A 301 18.77 -3.50 -5.20
C ASP A 301 19.15 -4.84 -4.55
N HIS A 302 18.25 -5.41 -3.74
CA HIS A 302 18.49 -6.65 -3.01
C HIS A 302 17.62 -7.83 -3.44
N VAL A 303 16.42 -7.56 -3.96
CA VAL A 303 15.48 -8.61 -4.39
C VAL A 303 15.08 -8.51 -5.87
N ALA A 304 15.75 -7.63 -6.63
CA ALA A 304 15.57 -7.39 -8.07
C ALA A 304 14.14 -7.02 -8.52
N CYS A 305 13.22 -6.76 -7.58
CA CYS A 305 11.80 -6.50 -7.85
C CYS A 305 11.18 -7.47 -8.86
N LYS A 306 11.52 -8.75 -8.73
CA LYS A 306 10.92 -9.82 -9.53
C LYS A 306 9.76 -10.43 -8.79
N LEU A 307 8.56 -10.28 -9.36
CA LEU A 307 7.38 -10.99 -8.86
C LEU A 307 7.55 -12.50 -9.07
N PRO A 308 7.00 -13.33 -8.17
CA PRO A 308 6.92 -14.77 -8.41
C PRO A 308 6.12 -15.06 -9.69
N ALA A 309 6.29 -16.25 -10.28
CA ALA A 309 5.54 -16.66 -11.48
C ALA A 309 4.02 -16.57 -11.27
N GLU A 310 3.23 -16.46 -12.34
CA GLU A 310 1.76 -16.44 -12.22
C GLU A 310 1.24 -17.64 -11.43
N GLU A 311 1.78 -18.83 -11.66
CA GLU A 311 1.32 -20.04 -11.00
C GLU A 311 1.95 -20.27 -9.60
N PHE A 312 2.38 -19.21 -8.90
CA PHE A 312 3.08 -19.34 -7.61
C PHE A 312 2.29 -20.11 -6.54
N TRP A 313 0.97 -20.17 -6.68
CA TRP A 313 0.10 -20.95 -5.80
C TRP A 313 0.14 -22.47 -6.04
N LYS A 314 0.67 -22.93 -7.18
CA LYS A 314 0.75 -24.36 -7.53
C LYS A 314 1.98 -25.06 -6.96
N SER A 315 3.10 -24.36 -6.71
CA SER A 315 4.40 -24.97 -6.41
C SER A 315 4.64 -25.38 -4.94
N GLY A 316 3.60 -25.79 -4.21
CA GLY A 316 3.73 -26.39 -2.88
C GLY A 316 3.48 -27.90 -2.94
N ALA A 317 4.46 -28.72 -2.58
CA ALA A 317 4.27 -30.16 -2.43
C ALA A 317 3.05 -30.44 -1.52
N GLY A 318 1.99 -31.01 -2.11
CA GLY A 318 0.67 -31.20 -1.48
C GLY A 318 -0.46 -30.29 -1.99
N ALA A 319 -0.29 -29.62 -3.14
CA ALA A 319 -1.27 -28.66 -3.68
C ALA A 319 -2.61 -29.28 -4.16
N LYS A 320 -3.52 -29.55 -3.22
CA LYS A 320 -4.96 -29.20 -3.38
C LYS A 320 -5.25 -27.78 -2.89
N ARG A 321 -4.27 -26.86 -2.97
CA ARG A 321 -4.48 -25.44 -2.71
C ARG A 321 -4.86 -24.75 -4.02
N GLN A 322 -6.12 -24.92 -4.42
CA GLN A 322 -6.77 -23.80 -5.08
C GLN A 322 -6.67 -22.64 -4.08
N LEU A 323 -5.96 -21.57 -4.43
CA LEU A 323 -6.55 -20.26 -4.15
C LEU A 323 -7.97 -20.41 -4.69
N GLN A 324 -8.94 -20.62 -3.81
CA GLN A 324 -10.32 -20.43 -4.19
C GLN A 324 -10.32 -18.97 -4.60
N ARG A 325 -10.19 -18.73 -5.92
CA ARG A 325 -10.55 -17.48 -6.60
C ARG A 325 -11.73 -16.99 -5.79
N SER A 326 -11.56 -15.88 -5.08
CA SER A 326 -12.56 -15.48 -4.12
C SER A 326 -13.88 -15.50 -4.89
N LYS A 327 -14.79 -16.43 -4.52
CA LYS A 327 -16.12 -16.53 -5.13
C LYS A 327 -16.96 -15.37 -4.62
N SER A 328 -16.36 -14.17 -4.59
CA SER A 328 -16.94 -12.91 -4.16
C SER A 328 -17.97 -12.41 -5.16
N ALA A 329 -18.05 -13.03 -6.34
CA ALA A 329 -18.99 -12.67 -7.40
C ALA A 329 -20.41 -13.24 -7.21
N ASN A 330 -20.63 -14.21 -6.31
CA ASN A 330 -21.96 -14.81 -6.11
C ASN A 330 -22.38 -14.75 -4.64
N PHE A 331 -22.79 -13.56 -4.15
CA PHE A 331 -23.75 -13.37 -3.04
C PHE A 331 -24.24 -11.93 -2.99
#